data_AF-A0A6B0WZG9-F1
#
_entry.id   AF-A0A6B0WZG9-F1
#
_cell.length_a   1.000
_cell.length_b   1.000
_cell.length_c   1.000
_cell.angle_alpha   90.00
_cell.angle_beta   90.00
_cell.angle_gamma   90.00
#
_symmetry.space_group_name_H-M   'P 1'
#
loop_
_entity.id
_entity.type
_entity.pdbx_description
1 polymer ?
#
loop_
_entity_poly.entity_id
_entity_poly.type
_entity_poly.pdbx_seq_one_letter_code
_entity_poly.pdbx_strand_id
1 'polypeptide(L)'
;AGYYTVLPSLFYRMGNPSYNPEKFMIGGLNLEKTDPLHPMNLNTSTTNAMVIDDTGALLRHLDNEEPQANAQRVGTIGTCMGGRHALFAAATYPDHVLAFASIHGGKLVTDALDSPHLAIPKLRAEGYFGWADQDAGATEEHLQLYKTELTRCDVPHRIDFMHGALHGYFFPQRLTYYHEDAAEKSWNAVLDLFARTLKSKK
;
A
#
# COMPACT_ATOMS: atom_id res chain seq x y z
N ALA A 1 15.62 18.33 2.81
CA ALA A 1 14.76 17.70 3.82
C ALA A 1 14.13 16.46 3.20
N GLY A 2 14.12 15.33 3.92
CA GLY A 2 13.59 14.04 3.46
C GLY A 2 12.70 13.40 4.52
N TYR A 3 12.31 12.14 4.33
CA TYR A 3 11.48 11.37 5.26
C TYR A 3 12.33 10.33 6.00
N TYR A 4 12.11 10.18 7.30
CA TYR A 4 12.57 9.00 8.04
C TYR A 4 11.71 7.81 7.59
N THR A 5 12.32 6.79 6.99
CA THR A 5 11.60 5.70 6.33
C THR A 5 11.90 4.37 7.03
N VAL A 6 10.85 3.65 7.38
CA VAL A 6 10.93 2.26 7.88
C VAL A 6 10.24 1.33 6.91
N LEU A 7 10.83 0.15 6.71
CA LEU A 7 10.27 -0.92 5.89
C LEU A 7 10.26 -2.21 6.71
N PRO A 8 9.10 -2.69 7.18
CA PRO A 8 9.05 -3.98 7.86
C PRO A 8 9.41 -5.10 6.90
N SER A 9 10.15 -6.10 7.37
CA SER A 9 10.21 -7.38 6.68
C SER A 9 8.87 -8.08 6.83
N LEU A 10 7.98 -7.95 5.84
CA LEU A 10 6.62 -8.51 5.90
C LEU A 10 6.58 -10.05 6.01
N PHE A 11 7.69 -10.72 5.68
CA PHE A 11 7.78 -12.18 5.60
C PHE A 11 8.69 -12.78 6.68
N TYR A 12 9.02 -12.04 7.74
CA TYR A 12 9.88 -12.55 8.82
C TYR A 12 9.34 -13.84 9.45
N ARG A 13 8.01 -13.98 9.56
CA ARG A 13 7.32 -15.18 10.06
C ARG A 13 7.56 -16.43 9.19
N MET A 14 8.01 -16.24 7.95
CA MET A 14 8.33 -17.29 6.97
C MET A 14 9.85 -17.55 6.89
N GLY A 15 10.62 -17.13 7.90
CA GLY A 15 12.08 -17.30 7.92
C GLY A 15 12.85 -16.19 7.21
N ASN A 16 12.24 -15.02 7.00
CA ASN A 16 12.82 -13.85 6.33
C ASN A 16 13.48 -14.21 4.98
N PRO A 17 12.71 -14.77 4.04
CA PRO A 17 13.22 -15.21 2.76
C PRO A 17 13.85 -14.03 2.01
N SER A 18 15.16 -14.14 1.71
CA SER A 18 15.85 -13.19 0.84
C SER A 18 15.57 -13.58 -0.61
N TYR A 19 14.72 -12.80 -1.27
CA TYR A 19 14.47 -12.96 -2.69
C TYR A 19 15.53 -12.20 -3.48
N ASN A 20 16.13 -12.85 -4.47
CA ASN A 20 16.77 -12.10 -5.54
C ASN A 20 15.67 -11.32 -6.27
N PRO A 21 15.68 -9.97 -6.26
CA PRO A 21 14.60 -9.17 -6.83
C PRO A 21 14.40 -9.47 -8.32
N GLU A 22 15.47 -9.71 -9.08
CA GLU A 22 15.37 -10.04 -10.50
C GLU A 22 14.62 -11.36 -10.70
N LYS A 23 14.97 -12.40 -9.93
CA LYS A 23 14.28 -13.70 -9.96
C LYS A 23 12.81 -13.60 -9.56
N PHE A 24 12.50 -12.83 -8.52
CA PHE A 24 11.13 -12.63 -8.07
C PHE A 24 10.28 -11.88 -9.11
N MET A 25 10.86 -10.87 -9.77
CA MET A 25 10.15 -9.94 -10.66
C MET A 25 9.93 -10.53 -12.07
N ILE A 26 10.80 -11.41 -12.55
CA ILE A 26 10.62 -12.15 -13.83
C ILE A 26 9.74 -13.41 -13.69
N GLY A 27 9.04 -13.58 -12.56
CA GLY A 27 8.23 -14.77 -12.26
C GLY A 27 9.05 -16.02 -11.92
N GLY A 28 10.37 -15.88 -11.81
CA GLY A 28 11.35 -16.95 -11.74
C GLY A 28 11.88 -17.24 -10.33
N LEU A 29 11.00 -17.44 -9.35
CA LEU A 29 11.42 -18.27 -8.20
C LEU A 29 11.43 -19.76 -8.57
N ASN A 30 10.81 -20.15 -9.70
CA ASN A 30 10.58 -21.56 -10.11
C ASN A 30 10.01 -22.42 -8.98
N LEU A 31 9.24 -21.80 -8.08
CA LEU A 31 8.61 -22.48 -6.97
C LEU A 31 7.28 -23.07 -7.43
N GLU A 32 7.00 -24.28 -6.99
CA GLU A 32 5.68 -24.86 -7.15
C GLU A 32 4.65 -24.03 -6.36
N LYS A 33 3.39 -24.04 -6.81
CA LYS A 33 2.29 -23.34 -6.10
C LYS A 33 2.07 -23.86 -4.67
N THR A 34 2.57 -25.05 -4.36
CA THR A 34 2.56 -25.68 -3.05
C THR A 34 3.64 -25.14 -2.12
N ASP A 35 4.67 -24.47 -2.64
CA ASP A 35 5.76 -23.93 -1.84
C ASP A 35 5.28 -22.75 -0.99
N PRO A 36 5.50 -22.75 0.35
CA PRO A 36 5.10 -21.63 1.21
C PRO A 36 5.69 -20.27 0.82
N LEU A 37 6.85 -20.26 0.15
CA LEU A 37 7.53 -19.07 -0.35
C LEU A 37 7.06 -18.64 -1.75
N HIS A 38 6.14 -19.38 -2.36
CA HIS A 38 5.50 -18.94 -3.59
C HIS A 38 4.83 -17.56 -3.37
N PRO A 39 4.98 -16.57 -4.28
CA PRO A 39 4.55 -15.19 -4.03
C PRO A 39 3.07 -15.05 -3.67
N MET A 40 2.21 -15.90 -4.23
CA MET A 40 0.79 -15.90 -3.86
C MET A 40 0.53 -16.48 -2.47
N ASN A 41 1.32 -17.45 -2.03
CA ASN A 41 1.20 -18.03 -0.68
C ASN A 41 1.70 -17.05 0.37
N LEU A 42 2.78 -16.31 0.08
CA LEU A 42 3.20 -15.19 0.91
C LEU A 42 2.08 -14.15 1.04
N ASN A 43 1.50 -13.74 -0.10
CA ASN A 43 0.41 -12.77 -0.13
C ASN A 43 -0.83 -13.21 0.67
N THR A 44 -1.18 -14.50 0.65
CA THR A 44 -2.31 -15.03 1.42
C THR A 44 -1.97 -15.29 2.89
N SER A 45 -0.72 -15.62 3.21
CA SER A 45 -0.26 -15.85 4.59
C SER A 45 -0.07 -14.56 5.40
N THR A 46 0.22 -13.44 4.74
CA THR A 46 0.32 -12.12 5.38
C THR A 46 -1.06 -11.48 5.48
N THR A 47 -1.72 -11.69 6.61
CA THR A 47 -3.07 -11.15 6.88
C THR A 47 -3.04 -9.67 7.23
N ASN A 48 -4.17 -8.97 7.04
CA ASN A 48 -4.31 -7.57 7.43
C ASN A 48 -4.07 -7.37 8.94
N ALA A 49 -4.56 -8.30 9.77
CA ALA A 49 -4.35 -8.28 11.23
C ALA A 49 -2.86 -8.34 11.61
N MET A 50 -2.09 -9.24 10.99
CA MET A 50 -0.65 -9.34 11.23
C MET A 50 0.08 -8.03 10.88
N VAL A 51 -0.31 -7.38 9.77
CA VAL A 51 0.30 -6.12 9.35
C VAL A 51 -0.09 -4.97 10.27
N ILE A 52 -1.32 -4.96 10.77
CA ILE A 52 -1.76 -3.99 11.78
C ILE A 52 -0.94 -4.16 13.07
N ASP A 53 -0.71 -5.39 13.53
CA ASP A 53 0.09 -5.67 14.73
C ASP A 53 1.54 -5.19 14.53
N ASP A 54 2.14 -5.51 13.37
CA ASP A 54 3.50 -5.08 13.02
C ASP A 54 3.58 -3.55 12.91
N THR A 55 2.56 -2.90 12.35
CA THR A 55 2.48 -1.43 12.27
C THR A 55 2.44 -0.80 13.66
N GLY A 56 1.66 -1.37 14.58
CA GLY A 56 1.60 -0.89 15.97
C GLY A 56 2.94 -1.04 16.69
N ALA A 57 3.66 -2.15 16.44
CA ALA A 57 5.01 -2.33 16.98
C ALA A 57 6.00 -1.30 16.39
N LEU A 58 5.94 -1.03 15.09
CA LEU A 58 6.75 0.00 14.44
C LEU A 58 6.44 1.39 15.00
N LEU A 59 5.17 1.77 15.15
CA LEU A 59 4.78 3.07 15.71
C LEU A 59 5.33 3.25 17.12
N ARG A 60 5.24 2.22 17.98
CA ARG A 60 5.84 2.26 19.33
C ARG A 60 7.36 2.37 19.30
N HIS A 61 8.04 1.66 18.38
CA HIS A 61 9.48 1.79 18.21
C HIS A 61 9.88 3.20 17.78
N LEU A 62 9.17 3.76 16.79
CA LEU A 62 9.40 5.13 16.32
C LEU A 62 9.20 6.18 17.43
N ASP A 63 8.21 5.97 18.30
CA ASP A 63 7.90 6.91 19.40
C ASP A 63 8.93 6.84 20.54
N ASN A 64 9.47 5.65 20.83
CA ASN A 64 10.33 5.43 22.00
C ASN A 64 11.83 5.49 21.68
N GLU A 65 12.26 5.00 20.51
CA GLU A 65 13.67 4.70 20.22
C GLU A 65 14.25 5.57 19.10
N GLU A 66 13.41 6.26 18.31
CA GLU A 66 13.84 6.99 17.12
C GLU A 66 13.61 8.51 17.26
N PRO A 67 14.53 9.26 17.88
CA PRO A 67 14.36 10.70 18.14
C PRO A 67 14.29 11.57 16.86
N GLN A 68 14.65 11.01 15.71
CA GLN A 68 14.56 11.68 14.41
C GLN A 68 13.21 11.46 13.72
N ALA A 69 12.39 10.54 14.23
CA ALA A 69 11.07 10.26 13.71
C ALA A 69 9.99 11.02 14.49
N ASN A 70 8.83 11.23 13.85
CA ASN A 70 7.64 11.71 14.53
C ASN A 70 6.53 10.68 14.32
N ALA A 71 6.32 9.82 15.32
CA ALA A 71 5.33 8.75 15.26
C ALA A 71 3.88 9.25 15.19
N GLN A 72 3.62 10.54 15.42
CA GLN A 72 2.29 11.17 15.30
C GLN A 72 2.03 11.75 13.90
N ARG A 73 3.03 11.71 13.00
CA ARG A 73 2.94 12.26 11.63
C ARG A 73 3.51 11.27 10.63
N VAL A 74 2.81 10.16 10.46
CA VAL A 74 3.25 9.05 9.60
C VAL A 74 2.49 9.04 8.28
N GLY A 75 3.21 8.77 7.19
CA GLY A 75 2.64 8.41 5.90
C GLY A 75 2.89 6.94 5.61
N THR A 76 1.93 6.26 5.00
CA THR A 76 2.08 4.87 4.54
C THR A 76 1.98 4.79 3.03
N ILE A 77 2.76 3.91 2.42
CA ILE A 77 2.71 3.64 0.98
C ILE A 77 2.86 2.14 0.77
N GLY A 78 2.08 1.60 -0.17
CA GLY A 78 2.29 0.23 -0.59
C GLY A 78 1.76 -0.07 -1.98
N THR A 79 2.33 -1.12 -2.57
CA THR A 79 2.03 -1.59 -3.93
C THR A 79 1.43 -2.99 -3.89
N CYS A 80 0.50 -3.32 -4.80
CA CYS A 80 -0.16 -4.64 -4.82
C CYS A 80 -0.80 -4.95 -3.45
N MET A 81 -0.35 -6.00 -2.76
CA MET A 81 -0.74 -6.33 -1.39
C MET A 81 -0.44 -5.19 -0.41
N GLY A 82 0.68 -4.49 -0.59
CA GLY A 82 1.02 -3.32 0.23
C GLY A 82 -0.02 -2.21 0.14
N GLY A 83 -0.75 -2.09 -0.98
CA GLY A 83 -1.77 -1.04 -1.15
C GLY A 83 -2.93 -1.20 -0.17
N ARG A 84 -3.46 -2.42 -0.03
CA ARG A 84 -4.47 -2.71 1.00
C ARG A 84 -3.92 -2.56 2.42
N HIS A 85 -2.66 -2.92 2.64
CA HIS A 85 -2.02 -2.78 3.95
C HIS A 85 -1.83 -1.32 4.36
N ALA A 86 -1.44 -0.44 3.44
CA ALA A 86 -1.33 1.00 3.70
C ALA A 86 -2.69 1.59 4.12
N LEU A 87 -3.77 1.20 3.42
CA LEU A 87 -5.14 1.59 3.79
C LEU A 87 -5.50 1.07 5.20
N PHE A 88 -5.25 -0.20 5.50
CA PHE A 88 -5.55 -0.77 6.81
C PHE A 88 -4.76 -0.12 7.95
N ALA A 89 -3.49 0.17 7.74
CA ALA A 89 -2.67 0.90 8.70
C ALA A 89 -3.27 2.29 8.98
N ALA A 90 -3.68 3.02 7.94
CA ALA A 90 -4.31 4.33 8.08
C ALA A 90 -5.67 4.29 8.78
N ALA A 91 -6.48 3.27 8.47
CA ALA A 91 -7.80 3.10 9.08
C ALA A 91 -7.72 2.65 10.55
N THR A 92 -6.65 1.96 10.93
CA THR A 92 -6.50 1.40 12.29
C THR A 92 -5.76 2.35 13.23
N TYR A 93 -4.81 3.13 12.71
CA TYR A 93 -4.03 4.10 13.48
C TYR A 93 -4.29 5.54 13.00
N PRO A 94 -5.55 6.02 13.02
CA PRO A 94 -5.93 7.30 12.43
C PRO A 94 -5.35 8.52 13.17
N ASP A 95 -4.86 8.33 14.40
CA ASP A 95 -4.21 9.38 15.19
C ASP A 95 -2.72 9.53 14.87
N HIS A 96 -2.12 8.54 14.19
CA HIS A 96 -0.70 8.53 13.81
C HIS A 96 -0.50 8.72 12.31
N VAL A 97 -1.35 8.09 11.50
CA VAL A 97 -1.22 8.06 10.05
C VAL A 97 -2.05 9.19 9.44
N LEU A 98 -1.37 10.17 8.86
CA LEU A 98 -1.99 11.35 8.25
C LEU A 98 -2.18 11.21 6.74
N ALA A 99 -1.44 10.30 6.11
CA ALA A 99 -1.52 10.04 4.69
C ALA A 99 -1.33 8.56 4.36
N PHE A 100 -2.00 8.07 3.33
CA PHE A 100 -1.73 6.75 2.77
C PHE A 100 -1.78 6.75 1.24
N ALA A 101 -0.96 5.90 0.63
CA ALA A 101 -0.93 5.67 -0.81
C ALA A 101 -1.07 4.19 -1.14
N SER A 102 -2.07 3.85 -1.94
CA SER A 102 -2.30 2.51 -2.50
C SER A 102 -2.06 2.54 -4.00
N ILE A 103 -0.96 1.94 -4.45
CA ILE A 103 -0.57 1.90 -5.87
C ILE A 103 -0.85 0.51 -6.43
N HIS A 104 -1.68 0.43 -7.49
CA HIS A 104 -2.19 -0.82 -8.06
C HIS A 104 -2.59 -1.83 -6.95
N GLY A 105 -3.36 -1.33 -5.97
CA GLY A 105 -3.71 -2.08 -4.77
C GLY A 105 -4.46 -3.37 -5.12
N GLY A 106 -4.00 -4.50 -4.58
CA GLY A 106 -4.60 -5.81 -4.83
C GLY A 106 -5.62 -6.18 -3.75
N LYS A 107 -6.74 -6.79 -4.17
CA LYS A 107 -7.84 -7.23 -3.28
C LYS A 107 -8.47 -6.09 -2.48
N LEU A 108 -8.74 -4.95 -3.13
CA LEU A 108 -9.34 -3.77 -2.50
C LEU A 108 -10.82 -3.95 -2.15
N VAL A 109 -11.52 -4.81 -2.91
CA VAL A 109 -12.87 -5.28 -2.61
C VAL A 109 -12.87 -6.80 -2.66
N THR A 110 -13.49 -7.42 -1.66
CA THR A 110 -13.59 -8.86 -1.43
C THR A 110 -14.85 -9.15 -0.61
N ASP A 111 -15.28 -10.40 -0.58
CA ASP A 111 -16.41 -10.85 0.26
C ASP A 111 -16.02 -11.12 1.72
N ALA A 112 -14.74 -10.89 2.08
CA ALA A 112 -14.24 -11.14 3.43
C ALA A 112 -14.65 -10.01 4.40
N LEU A 113 -14.81 -10.37 5.68
CA LEU A 113 -15.16 -9.40 6.73
C LEU A 113 -14.09 -8.32 6.94
N ASP A 114 -12.84 -8.60 6.53
CA ASP A 114 -11.72 -7.67 6.53
C ASP A 114 -11.42 -7.13 5.13
N SER A 115 -12.45 -6.92 4.30
CA SER A 115 -12.26 -6.27 3.01
C SER A 115 -11.82 -4.80 3.17
N PRO A 116 -10.81 -4.31 2.43
CA PRO A 116 -10.28 -2.95 2.61
C PRO A 116 -11.33 -1.83 2.48
N HIS A 117 -12.29 -1.97 1.57
CA HIS A 117 -13.37 -0.98 1.41
C HIS A 117 -14.23 -0.79 2.69
N LEU A 118 -14.37 -1.81 3.52
CA LEU A 118 -15.11 -1.74 4.79
C LEU A 118 -14.37 -0.92 5.86
N ALA A 119 -13.08 -0.64 5.66
CA ALA A 119 -12.28 0.17 6.57
C ALA A 119 -12.33 1.67 6.25
N ILE A 120 -12.88 2.06 5.08
CA ILE A 120 -12.99 3.47 4.65
C ILE A 120 -13.65 4.37 5.71
N PRO A 121 -14.75 3.98 6.39
CA PRO A 121 -15.39 4.82 7.40
C PRO A 121 -14.51 5.17 8.62
N LYS A 122 -13.39 4.47 8.79
CA LYS A 122 -12.43 4.71 9.89
C LYS A 122 -11.27 5.62 9.48
N LEU A 123 -11.14 5.94 8.20
CA LEU A 123 -10.04 6.77 7.69
C LEU A 123 -10.18 8.22 8.17
N ARG A 124 -9.07 8.76 8.70
CA ARG A 124 -8.86 10.20 8.92
C ARG A 124 -7.71 10.76 8.07
N ALA A 125 -6.91 9.87 7.51
CA ALA A 125 -5.78 10.20 6.65
C ALA A 125 -6.23 10.65 5.26
N GLU A 126 -5.44 11.50 4.61
CA GLU A 126 -5.61 11.79 3.20
C GLU A 126 -5.09 10.62 2.33
N GLY A 127 -5.90 10.15 1.39
CA GLY A 127 -5.63 8.98 0.58
C GLY A 127 -5.19 9.28 -0.86
N TYR A 128 -4.24 8.51 -1.38
CA TYR A 128 -3.95 8.42 -2.80
C TYR A 128 -4.17 7.00 -3.33
N PHE A 129 -4.84 6.89 -4.48
CA PHE A 129 -5.01 5.64 -5.20
C PHE A 129 -4.48 5.78 -6.63
N GLY A 130 -3.43 5.01 -6.96
CA GLY A 130 -2.99 4.80 -8.33
C GLY A 130 -3.73 3.59 -8.92
N TRP A 131 -4.83 3.84 -9.61
CA TRP A 131 -5.74 2.81 -10.11
C TRP A 131 -5.33 2.37 -11.53
N ALA A 132 -4.86 1.14 -11.66
CA ALA A 132 -4.54 0.53 -12.96
C ALA A 132 -5.84 0.10 -13.65
N ASP A 133 -6.16 0.65 -14.82
CA ASP A 133 -7.45 0.43 -15.48
C ASP A 133 -7.54 -0.91 -16.24
N GLN A 134 -6.39 -1.54 -16.52
CA GLN A 134 -6.30 -2.89 -17.09
C GLN A 134 -6.00 -3.96 -16.02
N ASP A 135 -6.18 -3.65 -14.74
CA ASP A 135 -6.01 -4.59 -13.64
C ASP A 135 -7.31 -5.34 -13.35
N ALA A 136 -7.29 -6.67 -13.54
CA ALA A 136 -8.44 -7.53 -13.25
C ALA A 136 -8.90 -7.46 -11.78
N GLY A 137 -8.03 -7.09 -10.85
CA GLY A 137 -8.36 -6.88 -9.44
C GLY A 137 -8.95 -5.50 -9.12
N ALA A 138 -8.96 -4.58 -10.09
CA ALA A 138 -9.34 -3.18 -9.93
C ALA A 138 -10.45 -2.80 -10.94
N THR A 139 -11.59 -3.49 -10.85
CA THR A 139 -12.72 -3.30 -11.77
C THR A 139 -13.37 -1.92 -11.64
N GLU A 140 -14.10 -1.48 -12.68
CA GLU A 140 -14.89 -0.25 -12.64
C GLU A 140 -15.92 -0.27 -11.50
N GLU A 141 -16.48 -1.43 -11.16
CA GLU A 141 -17.43 -1.59 -10.06
C GLU A 141 -16.75 -1.31 -8.70
N HIS A 142 -15.56 -1.89 -8.47
CA HIS A 142 -14.78 -1.61 -7.27
C HIS A 142 -14.41 -0.13 -7.19
N LEU A 143 -14.08 0.48 -8.32
CA LEU A 143 -13.78 1.90 -8.38
C LEU A 143 -14.97 2.76 -7.96
N GLN A 144 -16.16 2.49 -8.53
CA GLN A 144 -17.37 3.27 -8.21
C GLN A 144 -17.78 3.10 -6.75
N LEU A 145 -17.59 1.90 -6.19
CA LEU A 145 -17.73 1.66 -4.76
C LEU A 145 -16.77 2.55 -3.96
N TYR A 146 -15.48 2.56 -4.30
CA TYR A 146 -14.48 3.38 -3.62
C TYR A 146 -14.79 4.89 -3.70
N LYS A 147 -15.15 5.40 -4.88
CA LYS A 147 -15.57 6.81 -5.05
C LYS A 147 -16.75 7.14 -4.14
N THR A 148 -17.77 6.27 -4.16
CA THR A 148 -18.99 6.47 -3.36
C THR A 148 -18.67 6.49 -1.87
N GLU A 149 -17.94 5.49 -1.38
CA GLU A 149 -17.65 5.36 0.06
C GLU A 149 -16.70 6.44 0.58
N LEU A 150 -15.66 6.80 -0.19
CA LEU A 150 -14.75 7.88 0.18
C LEU A 150 -15.47 9.23 0.23
N THR A 151 -16.34 9.53 -0.74
CA THR A 151 -17.18 10.73 -0.72
C THR A 151 -18.17 10.70 0.43
N ARG A 152 -18.85 9.56 0.67
CA ARG A 152 -19.83 9.41 1.76
C ARG A 152 -19.20 9.63 3.14
N CYS A 153 -17.94 9.25 3.31
CA CYS A 153 -17.20 9.38 4.57
C CYS A 153 -16.39 10.69 4.67
N ASP A 154 -16.48 11.59 3.68
CA ASP A 154 -15.71 12.83 3.61
C ASP A 154 -14.19 12.63 3.77
N VAL A 155 -13.67 11.52 3.24
CA VAL A 155 -12.24 11.21 3.30
C VAL A 155 -11.52 12.05 2.23
N PRO A 156 -10.54 12.89 2.59
CA PRO A 156 -9.75 13.61 1.59
C PRO A 156 -8.99 12.61 0.72
N HIS A 157 -9.16 12.66 -0.60
CA HIS A 157 -8.55 11.67 -1.47
C HIS A 157 -8.27 12.18 -2.88
N ARG A 158 -7.33 11.50 -3.55
CA ARG A 158 -7.13 11.56 -4.99
C ARG A 158 -7.08 10.14 -5.54
N ILE A 159 -7.88 9.89 -6.59
CA ILE A 159 -7.80 8.65 -7.37
C ILE A 159 -7.35 9.03 -8.77
N ASP A 160 -6.22 8.49 -9.20
CA ASP A 160 -5.74 8.64 -10.57
C ASP A 160 -5.96 7.34 -11.35
N PHE A 161 -6.54 7.48 -12.54
CA PHE A 161 -6.60 6.42 -13.53
C PHE A 161 -5.30 6.38 -14.32
N MET A 162 -4.73 5.18 -14.40
CA MET A 162 -3.53 4.87 -15.15
C MET A 162 -3.96 4.14 -16.42
N HIS A 163 -4.33 4.92 -17.44
CA HIS A 163 -4.87 4.37 -18.67
C HIS A 163 -3.85 3.47 -19.38
N GLY A 164 -4.24 2.24 -19.69
CA GLY A 164 -3.39 1.24 -20.32
C GLY A 164 -2.40 0.57 -19.36
N ALA A 165 -2.38 0.94 -18.07
CA ALA A 165 -1.48 0.34 -17.10
C ALA A 165 -2.05 -0.97 -16.54
N LEU A 166 -1.19 -1.98 -16.48
CA LEU A 166 -1.49 -3.27 -15.87
C LEU A 166 -1.18 -3.28 -14.38
N HIS A 167 -1.64 -4.31 -13.67
CA HIS A 167 -1.19 -4.57 -12.31
C HIS A 167 0.34 -4.66 -12.24
N GLY A 168 0.96 -3.92 -11.31
CA GLY A 168 2.41 -3.91 -11.15
C GLY A 168 3.17 -2.93 -12.05
N TYR A 169 2.50 -1.92 -12.62
CA TYR A 169 3.09 -0.94 -13.53
C TYR A 169 4.21 -0.07 -12.96
N PHE A 170 4.36 -0.05 -11.64
CA PHE A 170 5.09 0.98 -10.92
C PHE A 170 6.63 0.83 -10.98
N PHE A 171 7.15 -0.37 -11.23
CA PHE A 171 8.60 -0.65 -11.09
C PHE A 171 9.29 -0.83 -12.45
N PRO A 172 10.34 -0.04 -12.77
CA PRO A 172 11.07 -0.11 -14.04
C PRO A 172 11.64 -1.51 -14.37
N GLN A 173 12.00 -2.27 -13.33
CA GLN A 173 12.57 -3.61 -13.51
C GLN A 173 11.53 -4.66 -13.93
N ARG A 174 10.23 -4.34 -13.91
CA ARG A 174 9.15 -5.22 -14.41
C ARG A 174 8.86 -4.92 -15.88
N LEU A 175 9.81 -5.20 -16.77
CA LEU A 175 9.76 -4.79 -18.19
C LEU A 175 8.41 -5.03 -18.90
N THR A 176 7.72 -6.14 -18.63
CA THR A 176 6.40 -6.46 -19.24
C THR A 176 5.24 -5.63 -18.68
N TYR A 177 5.34 -5.18 -17.42
CA TYR A 177 4.26 -4.48 -16.72
C TYR A 177 4.52 -2.99 -16.59
N TYR A 178 5.79 -2.57 -16.59
CA TYR A 178 6.22 -1.20 -16.36
C TYR A 178 5.55 -0.23 -17.32
N HIS A 179 4.93 0.81 -16.75
CA HIS A 179 4.33 1.89 -17.51
C HIS A 179 4.87 3.21 -16.97
N GLU A 180 5.83 3.79 -17.68
CA GLU A 180 6.61 4.96 -17.24
C GLU A 180 5.73 6.14 -16.81
N ASP A 181 4.81 6.58 -17.66
CA ASP A 181 3.93 7.72 -17.35
C ASP A 181 3.08 7.48 -16.09
N ALA A 182 2.56 6.27 -15.91
CA ALA A 182 1.76 5.90 -14.77
C ALA A 182 2.60 5.84 -13.49
N ALA A 183 3.82 5.32 -13.58
CA ALA A 183 4.77 5.24 -12.47
C ALA A 183 5.18 6.65 -12.01
N GLU A 184 5.60 7.52 -12.93
CA GLU A 184 5.98 8.91 -12.66
C GLU A 184 4.80 9.70 -12.08
N LYS A 185 3.60 9.57 -12.66
CA LYS A 185 2.39 10.20 -12.13
C LYS A 185 2.08 9.75 -10.70
N SER A 186 2.22 8.45 -10.42
CA SER A 186 2.01 7.90 -9.08
C SER A 186 3.03 8.42 -8.08
N TRP A 187 4.30 8.46 -8.47
CA TRP A 187 5.37 8.91 -7.58
C TRP A 187 5.24 10.40 -7.24
N ASN A 188 4.97 11.23 -8.23
CA ASN A 188 4.72 12.65 -8.01
C ASN A 188 3.51 12.88 -7.09
N ALA A 189 2.40 12.15 -7.30
CA ALA A 189 1.23 12.26 -6.44
C ALA A 189 1.50 11.84 -4.98
N VAL A 190 2.31 10.80 -4.76
CA VAL A 190 2.75 10.36 -3.43
C VAL A 190 3.63 11.42 -2.76
N LEU A 191 4.62 11.95 -3.48
CA LEU A 191 5.52 12.96 -2.95
C LEU A 191 4.75 14.23 -2.57
N ASP A 192 3.82 14.66 -3.42
CA ASP A 192 2.92 15.78 -3.14
C ASP A 192 2.02 15.51 -1.93
N LEU A 193 1.52 14.27 -1.79
CA LEU A 193 0.72 13.83 -0.64
C LEU A 193 1.51 13.96 0.65
N PHE A 194 2.69 13.38 0.71
CA PHE A 194 3.51 13.43 1.91
C PHE A 194 4.02 14.85 2.19
N ALA A 195 4.29 15.63 1.14
CA ALA A 195 4.74 17.01 1.31
C ALA A 195 3.68 17.90 1.97
N ARG A 196 2.39 17.73 1.64
CA ARG A 196 1.31 18.55 2.21
C ARG A 196 0.80 18.06 3.57
N THR A 197 0.91 16.76 3.84
CA THR A 197 0.35 16.14 5.06
C THR A 197 1.36 15.97 6.19
N LEU A 198 2.62 15.64 5.86
CA LEU A 198 3.61 15.26 6.87
C LEU A 198 4.57 16.39 7.26
N LYS A 199 4.77 17.38 6.38
CA LYS A 199 5.60 18.54 6.72
C LYS A 199 4.90 19.36 7.80
N SER A 200 5.61 19.64 8.90
CA SER A 200 5.12 20.59 9.88
C SER A 200 4.90 21.94 9.20
N LYS A 201 3.73 22.55 9.42
CA LYS A 201 3.61 23.99 9.18
C LYS A 201 4.62 24.66 10.10
N LYS A 202 5.52 25.47 9.53
CA LYS A 202 6.36 26.37 10.30
C LYS A 202 5.50 27.48 10.90
#